data_AF-A0AAV4AA10-F1
#
_entry.id   AF-A0AAV4AA10-F1
#
_cell.length_a   1.000
_cell.length_b   1.000
_cell.length_c   1.000
_cell.angle_alpha   90.00
_cell.angle_beta   90.00
_cell.angle_gamma   90.00
#
_symmetry.space_group_name_H-M   'P 1'
#
loop_
_entity.id
_entity.type
_entity.pdbx_description
1 polymer ?
#
loop_
_entity_poly.entity_id
_entity_poly.type
_entity_poly.pdbx_seq_one_letter_code
_entity_poly.pdbx_strand_id
1 'polypeptide(L)'
;GIKKFSKEFGHSPTFSLSDALWTCMNMFSKAEGSQKLGSKRVMLFTNNDNPHAASATMRQQAEAKASDLNNNGIDLELMHLQNPGEVFDINKFYKALLFMDDDEITELPDPAERMEELLQRVRSKDHKKRALRRIPFSLGESLSFSVGVYTLVRSCPKPSAVKLTKRENAELKSNSKVYHPDTGDLLMPQDLKKAQTYGNRKICFENDEVAELKRFDPTGLYLMGFKPRSCLKKYHHVKPAQFLYPDENKISGSTTLFTAFLKKCLDRDVTPICKYIPGRNFPPKFVALLPQAEEVDEHKVQLTPPGFHVIFLPFADDFRKVNYDEECPRATEEQINKAKEVVKKLTFKFSSENFENPVVQNHWRNIEALALERDEPEELQDHTLPPVENVIKRAGKVLDEFKGLVYPPDYVPGQKRKPPPSASAAAKKAKAEEALLDLDVKAEAAAGRLGKLTVAVLKDIIKKEKISTTATRKNDLIDAINDHFGV
;
A
#
# COMPACT_ATOMS: atom_id res chain seq x y z
N GLY A 1 21.20 -21.54 -24.30
CA GLY A 1 20.66 -20.20 -24.58
C GLY A 1 21.74 -19.32 -25.19
N ILE A 2 21.36 -18.45 -26.12
CA ILE A 2 22.16 -17.48 -26.90
C ILE A 2 23.24 -18.09 -27.82
N LYS A 3 24.21 -18.87 -27.31
CA LYS A 3 25.29 -19.45 -28.14
C LYS A 3 24.81 -20.43 -29.21
N LYS A 4 23.62 -21.02 -29.02
CA LYS A 4 22.98 -21.91 -30.00
C LYS A 4 22.03 -21.19 -30.95
N PHE A 5 21.62 -19.96 -30.66
CA PHE A 5 20.61 -19.24 -31.44
C PHE A 5 21.06 -19.05 -32.90
N SER A 6 22.28 -18.55 -33.10
CA SER A 6 22.86 -18.38 -34.45
C SER A 6 23.00 -19.71 -35.21
N LYS A 7 23.18 -20.82 -34.50
CA LYS A 7 23.28 -22.16 -35.10
C LYS A 7 21.91 -22.77 -35.44
N GLU A 8 20.90 -22.55 -34.60
CA GLU A 8 19.57 -23.13 -34.74
C GLU A 8 18.66 -22.33 -35.68
N PHE A 9 18.76 -21.00 -35.65
CA PHE A 9 17.86 -20.10 -36.40
C PHE A 9 18.58 -19.19 -37.41
N GLY A 10 19.90 -18.99 -37.25
CA GLY A 10 20.67 -18.09 -38.10
C GLY A 10 20.46 -16.60 -37.81
N HIS A 11 21.02 -15.74 -38.66
CA HIS A 11 20.76 -14.30 -38.71
C HIS A 11 20.79 -13.85 -40.18
N SER A 12 19.95 -12.88 -40.55
CA SER A 12 19.92 -12.32 -41.90
C SER A 12 19.81 -10.79 -41.84
N PRO A 13 20.62 -10.05 -42.63
CA PRO A 13 20.45 -8.61 -42.80
C PRO A 13 19.33 -8.27 -43.79
N THR A 14 18.90 -9.23 -44.63
CA THR A 14 17.80 -9.05 -45.58
C THR A 14 16.51 -9.60 -44.99
N PHE A 15 15.56 -8.71 -44.72
CA PHE A 15 14.23 -9.06 -44.21
C PHE A 15 13.19 -8.06 -44.71
N SER A 16 11.90 -8.41 -44.60
CA SER A 16 10.77 -7.50 -44.84
C SER A 16 10.06 -7.25 -43.51
N LEU A 17 10.03 -5.99 -43.07
CA LEU A 17 9.32 -5.67 -41.83
C LEU A 17 7.81 -5.84 -42.00
N SER A 18 7.28 -5.60 -43.20
CA SER A 18 5.86 -5.80 -43.52
C SER A 18 5.45 -7.26 -43.29
N ASP A 19 6.27 -8.23 -43.74
CA ASP A 19 5.99 -9.66 -43.57
C ASP A 19 6.06 -10.09 -42.09
N ALA A 20 6.99 -9.50 -41.33
CA ALA A 20 7.09 -9.73 -39.89
C ALA A 20 5.85 -9.20 -39.16
N LEU A 21 5.41 -7.97 -39.45
CA LEU A 21 4.21 -7.37 -38.86
C LEU A 21 2.94 -8.15 -39.25
N TRP A 22 2.84 -8.60 -40.51
CA TRP A 22 1.74 -9.47 -40.95
C TRP A 22 1.73 -10.82 -40.22
N THR A 23 2.91 -11.41 -40.00
CA THR A 23 3.03 -12.65 -39.23
C THR A 23 2.52 -12.44 -37.80
N CYS A 24 2.93 -11.35 -37.13
CA CYS A 24 2.41 -10.98 -35.81
C CYS A 24 0.88 -10.82 -35.80
N MET A 25 0.32 -10.13 -36.79
CA MET A 25 -1.13 -9.96 -36.95
C MET A 25 -1.87 -11.30 -37.06
N ASN A 26 -1.31 -12.23 -37.85
CA ASN A 26 -1.88 -13.57 -38.00
C ASN A 26 -1.80 -14.41 -36.73
N MET A 27 -0.75 -14.23 -35.92
CA MET A 27 -0.65 -14.89 -34.61
C MET A 27 -1.80 -14.48 -33.69
N PHE A 28 -2.15 -13.19 -33.66
CA PHE A 28 -3.33 -12.73 -32.91
C PHE A 28 -4.63 -13.29 -33.48
N SER A 29 -4.80 -13.29 -34.81
CA SER A 29 -6.01 -13.80 -35.46
C SER A 29 -6.23 -15.29 -35.17
N LYS A 30 -5.15 -16.10 -35.16
CA LYS A 30 -5.21 -17.52 -34.77
C LYS A 30 -5.58 -17.71 -33.31
N ALA A 31 -5.06 -16.87 -32.41
CA ALA A 31 -5.38 -16.94 -30.98
C ALA A 31 -6.83 -16.53 -30.70
N GLU A 32 -7.38 -15.55 -31.42
CA GLU A 32 -8.79 -15.14 -31.27
C GLU A 32 -9.80 -16.22 -31.64
N GLY A 33 -9.40 -17.17 -32.50
CA GLY A 33 -10.22 -18.34 -32.81
C GLY A 33 -10.48 -19.25 -31.61
N SER A 34 -9.63 -19.21 -30.58
CA SER A 34 -9.76 -20.06 -29.38
C SER A 34 -10.07 -19.27 -28.10
N GLN A 35 -9.64 -18.01 -27.99
CA GLN A 35 -9.82 -17.20 -26.78
C GLN A 35 -10.04 -15.72 -27.12
N LYS A 36 -10.92 -15.05 -26.37
CA LYS A 36 -11.07 -13.59 -26.50
C LYS A 36 -9.86 -12.88 -25.87
N LEU A 37 -9.13 -12.12 -26.68
CA LEU A 37 -7.98 -11.32 -26.23
C LEU A 37 -8.46 -9.97 -25.68
N GLY A 38 -7.95 -9.57 -24.51
CA GLY A 38 -8.29 -8.28 -23.89
C GLY A 38 -7.52 -7.07 -24.44
N SER A 39 -6.28 -7.30 -24.90
CA SER A 39 -5.42 -6.30 -25.54
C SER A 39 -4.42 -7.01 -26.45
N LYS A 40 -4.07 -6.39 -27.57
CA LYS A 40 -3.09 -6.93 -28.52
C LYS A 40 -1.94 -5.94 -28.63
N ARG A 41 -0.71 -6.40 -28.48
CA ARG A 41 0.48 -5.55 -28.46
C ARG A 41 1.68 -6.27 -29.04
N VAL A 42 2.42 -5.59 -29.89
CA VAL A 42 3.70 -6.05 -30.44
C VAL A 42 4.79 -5.15 -29.88
N MET A 43 5.74 -5.74 -29.15
CA MET A 43 6.95 -5.04 -28.70
C MET A 43 8.10 -5.34 -29.67
N LEU A 44 8.57 -4.32 -30.38
CA LEU A 44 9.65 -4.44 -31.36
C LEU A 44 10.99 -4.06 -30.74
N PHE A 45 11.87 -5.05 -30.53
CA PHE A 45 13.23 -4.84 -30.07
C PHE A 45 14.18 -4.68 -31.26
N THR A 46 14.84 -3.53 -31.38
CA THR A 46 15.73 -3.24 -32.52
C THR A 46 16.77 -2.19 -32.17
N ASN A 47 17.98 -2.33 -32.72
CA ASN A 47 19.04 -1.32 -32.69
C ASN A 47 19.26 -0.65 -34.06
N ASN A 48 18.44 -0.96 -35.07
CA ASN A 48 18.52 -0.38 -36.41
C ASN A 48 17.40 0.64 -36.60
N ASP A 49 17.77 1.92 -36.73
CA ASP A 49 16.86 3.06 -36.85
C ASP A 49 16.24 3.23 -38.25
N ASN A 50 16.82 2.60 -39.28
CA ASN A 50 16.36 2.69 -40.65
C ASN A 50 16.56 1.38 -41.47
N PRO A 51 15.81 0.31 -41.16
CA PRO A 51 16.03 -1.02 -41.73
C PRO A 51 15.85 -1.12 -43.25
N HIS A 52 15.05 -0.24 -43.87
CA HIS A 52 14.70 -0.28 -45.30
C HIS A 52 15.18 0.95 -46.07
N ALA A 53 16.30 1.56 -45.64
CA ALA A 53 16.82 2.80 -46.24
C ALA A 53 16.98 2.73 -47.77
N ALA A 54 17.37 1.57 -48.31
CA ALA A 54 17.63 1.37 -49.73
C ALA A 54 16.37 1.11 -50.58
N SER A 55 15.22 0.78 -49.97
CA SER A 55 14.01 0.37 -50.70
C SER A 55 12.79 1.15 -50.24
N ALA A 56 12.38 2.14 -51.04
CA ALA A 56 11.18 2.92 -50.79
C ALA A 56 9.91 2.05 -50.76
N THR A 57 9.85 1.01 -51.59
CA THR A 57 8.71 0.07 -51.65
C THR A 57 8.54 -0.69 -50.33
N MET A 58 9.63 -1.22 -49.76
CA MET A 58 9.58 -1.94 -48.48
C MET A 58 9.21 -1.01 -47.31
N ARG A 59 9.63 0.25 -47.36
CA ARG A 59 9.21 1.27 -46.38
C ARG A 59 7.70 1.51 -46.42
N GLN A 60 7.14 1.80 -47.61
CA GLN A 60 5.71 2.00 -47.77
C GLN A 60 4.88 0.77 -47.37
N GLN A 61 5.36 -0.43 -47.69
CA GLN A 61 4.71 -1.68 -47.27
C GLN A 61 4.72 -1.86 -45.76
N ALA A 62 5.79 -1.47 -45.06
CA ALA A 62 5.85 -1.54 -43.61
C ALA A 62 4.93 -0.51 -42.94
N GLU A 63 4.87 0.71 -43.45
CA GLU A 63 3.96 1.77 -42.98
C GLU A 63 2.49 1.38 -43.17
N ALA A 64 2.13 0.91 -44.36
CA ALA A 64 0.78 0.42 -44.64
C ALA A 64 0.41 -0.72 -43.67
N LYS A 65 1.37 -1.61 -43.37
CA LYS A 65 1.12 -2.74 -42.47
C LYS A 65 1.04 -2.34 -40.99
N ALA A 66 1.78 -1.33 -40.57
CA ALA A 66 1.62 -0.73 -39.24
C ALA A 66 0.25 -0.06 -39.10
N SER A 67 -0.24 0.62 -40.14
CA SER A 67 -1.60 1.19 -40.17
C SER A 67 -2.67 0.09 -40.06
N ASP A 68 -2.52 -1.02 -40.79
CA ASP A 68 -3.39 -2.18 -40.65
C ASP A 68 -3.42 -2.72 -39.22
N LEU A 69 -2.26 -2.82 -38.54
CA LEU A 69 -2.19 -3.27 -37.15
C LEU A 69 -3.02 -2.36 -36.24
N ASN A 70 -2.84 -1.05 -36.37
CA ASN A 70 -3.58 -0.06 -35.59
C ASN A 70 -5.10 -0.15 -35.84
N ASN A 71 -5.51 -0.28 -37.10
CA ASN A 71 -6.92 -0.45 -37.48
C ASN A 71 -7.54 -1.74 -36.91
N ASN A 72 -6.72 -2.76 -36.63
CA ASN A 72 -7.15 -4.01 -35.99
C ASN A 72 -7.00 -3.98 -34.46
N GLY A 73 -6.70 -2.81 -33.86
CA GLY A 73 -6.54 -2.63 -32.42
C GLY A 73 -5.31 -3.33 -31.85
N ILE A 74 -4.23 -3.44 -32.64
CA ILE A 74 -2.94 -3.99 -32.22
C ILE A 74 -1.96 -2.83 -32.01
N ASP A 75 -1.55 -2.63 -30.76
CA ASP A 75 -0.58 -1.59 -30.41
C ASP A 75 0.83 -2.02 -30.85
N LEU A 76 1.54 -1.16 -31.58
CA LEU A 76 2.96 -1.37 -31.90
C LEU A 76 3.82 -0.48 -31.00
N GLU A 77 4.65 -1.11 -30.16
CA GLU A 77 5.52 -0.44 -29.19
C GLU A 77 6.98 -0.68 -29.57
N LEU A 78 7.75 0.41 -29.73
CA LEU A 78 9.16 0.33 -30.08
C LEU A 78 10.02 0.24 -28.81
N MET A 79 10.89 -0.77 -28.74
CA MET A 79 11.92 -0.98 -27.73
C MET A 79 13.30 -0.79 -28.38
N HIS A 80 13.63 0.46 -28.69
CA HIS A 80 14.85 0.79 -29.42
C HIS A 80 16.09 0.77 -28.51
N LEU A 81 17.16 0.16 -29.03
CA LEU A 81 18.42 -0.10 -28.34
C LEU A 81 19.51 0.80 -28.92
N GLN A 82 20.35 1.35 -28.06
CA GLN A 82 21.44 2.23 -28.45
C GLN A 82 22.65 1.42 -28.94
N ASN A 83 23.17 1.75 -30.12
CA ASN A 83 24.45 1.22 -30.60
C ASN A 83 25.62 2.07 -30.07
N PRO A 84 26.77 1.46 -29.72
CA PRO A 84 27.95 2.23 -29.33
C PRO A 84 28.42 3.16 -30.46
N GLY A 85 28.34 4.47 -30.24
CA GLY A 85 28.82 5.50 -31.18
C GLY A 85 27.83 5.94 -32.26
N GLU A 86 26.62 5.41 -32.32
CA GLU A 86 25.57 5.80 -33.27
C GLU A 86 24.34 6.31 -32.53
N VAL A 87 23.72 7.41 -32.95
CA VAL A 87 22.45 7.89 -32.36
C VAL A 87 21.28 7.24 -33.08
N PHE A 88 20.40 6.55 -32.34
CA PHE A 88 19.17 5.99 -32.91
C PHE A 88 18.16 7.11 -33.16
N ASP A 89 17.86 7.40 -34.42
CA ASP A 89 16.88 8.45 -34.79
C ASP A 89 15.52 7.85 -35.19
N ILE A 90 14.55 8.02 -34.29
CA ILE A 90 13.18 7.53 -34.46
C ILE A 90 12.49 8.19 -35.67
N ASN A 91 12.84 9.43 -36.02
CA ASN A 91 12.17 10.18 -37.09
C ASN A 91 12.50 9.64 -38.48
N LYS A 92 13.59 8.88 -38.65
CA LYS A 92 13.98 8.35 -39.95
C LYS A 92 12.97 7.34 -40.51
N PHE A 93 12.35 6.54 -39.65
CA PHE A 93 11.48 5.44 -40.07
C PHE A 93 10.34 5.17 -39.08
N TYR A 94 10.64 4.85 -37.82
CA TYR A 94 9.64 4.32 -36.89
C TYR A 94 8.56 5.31 -36.46
N LYS A 95 8.81 6.63 -36.51
CA LYS A 95 7.79 7.63 -36.18
C LYS A 95 6.50 7.48 -37.00
N ALA A 96 6.60 7.05 -38.25
CA ALA A 96 5.44 6.81 -39.11
C ALA A 96 4.69 5.51 -38.78
N LEU A 97 5.32 4.58 -38.05
CA LEU A 97 4.76 3.28 -37.70
C LEU A 97 4.08 3.29 -36.31
N LEU A 98 4.39 4.28 -35.48
CA LEU A 98 3.90 4.37 -34.10
C LEU A 98 2.64 5.25 -34.05
N PHE A 99 1.52 4.62 -33.69
CA PHE A 99 0.26 5.30 -33.41
C PHE A 99 0.13 5.43 -31.90
N MET A 100 0.10 6.65 -31.39
CA MET A 100 -0.12 6.94 -29.97
C MET A 100 -1.56 7.44 -29.78
N ASP A 101 -2.20 7.04 -28.69
CA ASP A 101 -3.50 7.60 -28.30
C ASP A 101 -3.36 9.09 -27.98
N ASP A 102 -4.36 9.91 -28.32
CA ASP A 102 -4.39 11.37 -28.06
C ASP A 102 -4.22 11.74 -26.57
N ASP A 103 -4.52 10.79 -25.67
CA ASP A 103 -4.37 10.94 -24.21
C ASP A 103 -2.92 10.67 -23.71
N GLU A 104 -2.04 10.09 -24.55
CA GLU A 104 -0.62 9.83 -24.24
C GLU A 104 0.27 10.83 -24.97
N ILE A 105 0.21 12.12 -24.59
CA ILE A 105 1.26 13.09 -24.92
C ILE A 105 2.49 12.74 -24.09
N THR A 106 3.19 11.66 -24.45
CA THR A 106 4.47 11.28 -23.86
C THR A 106 5.50 11.30 -24.97
N GLU A 107 6.52 12.13 -24.83
CA GLU A 107 7.70 12.04 -25.69
C GLU A 107 8.22 10.60 -25.64
N LEU A 108 8.58 10.03 -26.80
CA LEU A 108 9.16 8.69 -26.81
C LEU A 108 10.44 8.70 -25.96
N PRO A 109 10.61 7.71 -25.07
CA PRO A 109 11.79 7.65 -24.22
C PRO A 109 13.05 7.39 -25.06
N ASP A 110 14.19 7.77 -24.53
CA ASP A 110 15.47 7.65 -25.21
C ASP A 110 15.85 6.17 -25.47
N PRO A 111 16.78 5.91 -26.42
CA PRO A 111 17.25 4.56 -26.69
C PRO A 111 17.90 3.94 -25.46
N ALA A 112 17.52 2.69 -25.16
CA ALA A 112 18.05 2.00 -23.99
C ALA A 112 19.52 1.63 -24.21
N GLU A 113 20.38 2.04 -23.27
CA GLU A 113 21.80 1.67 -23.25
C GLU A 113 22.04 0.48 -22.31
N ARG A 114 21.25 0.37 -21.24
CA ARG A 114 21.37 -0.68 -20.23
C ARG A 114 20.18 -1.63 -20.23
N MET A 115 20.44 -2.87 -19.80
CA MET A 115 19.40 -3.88 -19.63
C MET A 115 18.35 -3.46 -18.59
N GLU A 116 18.76 -2.77 -17.52
CA GLU A 116 17.87 -2.30 -16.46
C GLU A 116 16.84 -1.28 -17.01
N GLU A 117 17.29 -0.35 -17.85
CA GLU A 117 16.44 0.64 -18.54
C GLU A 117 15.44 -0.06 -19.48
N LEU A 118 15.93 -1.02 -20.27
CA LEU A 118 15.07 -1.80 -21.16
C LEU A 118 14.01 -2.58 -20.37
N LEU A 119 14.40 -3.20 -19.26
CA LEU A 119 13.50 -3.96 -18.41
C LEU A 119 12.42 -3.05 -17.80
N GLN A 120 12.80 -1.86 -17.34
CA GLN A 120 11.87 -0.87 -16.81
C GLN A 120 10.87 -0.39 -17.88
N ARG A 121 11.34 -0.15 -19.11
CA ARG A 121 10.50 0.23 -20.25
C ARG A 121 9.54 -0.88 -20.67
N VAL A 122 10.01 -2.13 -20.69
CA VAL A 122 9.13 -3.28 -20.96
C VAL A 122 8.08 -3.39 -19.87
N ARG A 123 8.46 -3.32 -18.59
CA ARG A 123 7.52 -3.42 -17.46
C ARG A 123 6.47 -2.31 -17.47
N SER A 124 6.83 -1.07 -17.82
CA SER A 124 5.87 0.04 -17.89
C SER A 124 4.83 -0.15 -18.99
N LYS A 125 5.17 -0.90 -20.05
CA LYS A 125 4.29 -1.21 -21.19
C LYS A 125 3.76 -2.65 -21.19
N ASP A 126 4.11 -3.49 -20.22
CA ASP A 126 3.67 -4.88 -20.13
C ASP A 126 2.19 -4.99 -19.75
N HIS A 127 1.66 -4.01 -19.03
CA HIS A 127 0.28 -4.00 -18.57
C HIS A 127 -0.47 -2.75 -19.02
N LYS A 128 -1.67 -2.95 -19.59
CA LYS A 128 -2.59 -1.84 -19.87
C LYS A 128 -3.11 -1.26 -18.56
N LYS A 129 -3.21 0.07 -18.50
CA LYS A 129 -3.78 0.82 -17.36
C LYS A 129 -5.17 0.25 -17.03
N ARG A 130 -5.34 -0.26 -15.81
CA ARG A 130 -6.62 -0.80 -15.32
C ARG A 130 -7.17 0.05 -14.19
N ALA A 131 -8.19 0.85 -14.49
CA ALA A 131 -8.93 1.57 -13.46
C ALA A 131 -9.66 0.58 -12.55
N LEU A 132 -9.48 0.72 -11.24
CA LEU A 132 -10.26 -0.01 -10.24
C LEU A 132 -11.74 0.37 -10.37
N ARG A 133 -12.02 1.67 -10.49
CA ARG A 133 -13.36 2.25 -10.67
C ARG A 133 -13.26 3.58 -11.40
N ARG A 134 -14.36 4.00 -12.03
CA ARG A 134 -14.52 5.32 -12.66
C ARG A 134 -15.67 6.04 -11.97
N ILE A 135 -15.36 7.11 -11.25
CA ILE A 135 -16.30 7.80 -10.36
C ILE A 135 -16.37 9.30 -10.70
N PRO A 136 -17.52 9.95 -10.47
CA PRO A 136 -17.61 11.39 -10.57
C PRO A 136 -16.89 12.05 -9.38
N PHE A 137 -16.21 13.15 -9.67
CA PHE A 137 -15.66 14.09 -8.71
C PHE A 137 -16.53 15.35 -8.77
N SER A 138 -17.28 15.61 -7.69
CA SER A 138 -18.08 16.83 -7.50
C SER A 138 -17.28 17.88 -6.73
N LEU A 139 -17.12 19.06 -7.33
CA LEU A 139 -16.56 20.27 -6.70
C LEU A 139 -17.66 21.11 -6.00
N GLY A 140 -18.91 20.85 -6.37
CA GLY A 140 -20.13 21.47 -5.85
C GLY A 140 -21.35 20.83 -6.51
N GLU A 141 -22.54 21.39 -6.30
CA GLU A 141 -23.81 20.80 -6.78
C GLU A 141 -23.93 20.75 -8.31
N SER A 142 -23.31 21.70 -9.02
CA SER A 142 -23.43 21.85 -10.48
C SER A 142 -22.18 21.48 -11.27
N LEU A 143 -21.01 21.38 -10.63
CA LEU A 143 -19.73 21.16 -11.30
C LEU A 143 -19.14 19.82 -10.88
N SER A 144 -19.08 18.88 -11.83
CA SER A 144 -18.44 17.59 -11.66
C SER A 144 -17.67 17.16 -12.90
N PHE A 145 -16.57 16.45 -12.70
CA PHE A 145 -15.78 15.81 -13.75
C PHE A 145 -15.55 14.34 -13.41
N SER A 146 -15.13 13.53 -14.38
CA SER A 146 -14.93 12.09 -14.18
C SER A 146 -13.47 11.77 -13.90
N VAL A 147 -13.23 10.87 -12.94
CA VAL A 147 -11.89 10.38 -12.60
C VAL A 147 -11.85 8.86 -12.55
N GLY A 148 -10.76 8.31 -13.08
CA GLY A 148 -10.35 6.92 -12.87
C GLY A 148 -9.59 6.80 -11.55
N VAL A 149 -9.99 5.83 -10.73
CA VAL A 149 -9.27 5.42 -9.53
C VAL A 149 -8.38 4.24 -9.87
N TYR A 150 -7.08 4.38 -9.65
CA TYR A 150 -6.07 3.37 -9.90
C TYR A 150 -5.43 2.91 -8.58
N THR A 151 -4.84 1.72 -8.58
CA THR A 151 -4.08 1.19 -7.44
C THR A 151 -2.69 0.87 -7.94
N LEU A 152 -1.74 1.78 -7.70
CA LEU A 152 -0.36 1.64 -8.17
C LEU A 152 0.40 0.58 -7.37
N VAL A 153 0.11 0.48 -6.07
CA VAL A 153 0.72 -0.50 -5.17
C VAL A 153 -0.33 -1.45 -4.64
N ARG A 154 -0.13 -2.74 -4.88
CA ARG A 154 -0.99 -3.81 -4.36
C ARG A 154 -0.13 -4.91 -3.77
N SER A 155 -0.52 -5.40 -2.59
CA SER A 155 0.09 -6.61 -2.03
C SER A 155 -0.13 -7.77 -3.00
N CYS A 156 0.94 -8.48 -3.35
CA CYS A 156 0.92 -9.70 -4.14
C CYS A 156 0.79 -10.91 -3.19
N PRO A 157 -0.43 -11.46 -2.98
CA PRO A 157 -0.59 -12.64 -2.15
C PRO A 157 -0.11 -13.89 -2.89
N LYS A 158 0.20 -14.93 -2.12
CA LYS A 158 0.38 -16.28 -2.68
C LYS A 158 -0.91 -16.70 -3.43
N PRO A 159 -0.80 -17.23 -4.66
CA PRO A 159 -1.95 -17.79 -5.38
C PRO A 159 -2.70 -18.84 -4.55
N SER A 160 -4.04 -18.83 -4.64
CA SER A 160 -4.86 -19.85 -4.00
C SER A 160 -4.73 -21.19 -4.72
N ALA A 161 -4.70 -22.29 -3.97
CA ALA A 161 -4.69 -23.63 -4.55
C ALA A 161 -5.96 -23.89 -5.38
N VAL A 162 -5.78 -24.58 -6.51
CA VAL A 162 -6.88 -25.05 -7.37
C VAL A 162 -7.14 -26.52 -7.06
N LYS A 163 -8.42 -26.90 -6.93
CA LYS A 163 -8.80 -28.30 -6.69
C LYS A 163 -8.77 -29.07 -8.00
N LEU A 164 -8.04 -30.18 -8.03
CA LEU A 164 -7.88 -31.02 -9.22
C LEU A 164 -8.43 -32.43 -8.99
N THR A 165 -8.83 -33.10 -10.07
CA THR A 165 -9.12 -34.55 -10.05
C THR A 165 -7.84 -35.35 -9.92
N LYS A 166 -7.79 -36.36 -9.05
CA LYS A 166 -6.61 -37.22 -8.87
C LYS A 166 -6.18 -38.00 -10.13
N ARG A 167 -7.12 -38.33 -11.02
CA ARG A 167 -6.85 -39.17 -12.21
C ARG A 167 -6.35 -38.36 -13.40
N GLU A 168 -6.98 -37.23 -13.69
CA GLU A 168 -6.78 -36.48 -14.93
C GLU A 168 -6.12 -35.11 -14.71
N ASN A 169 -5.89 -34.71 -13.44
CA ASN A 169 -5.46 -33.37 -13.06
C ASN A 169 -6.33 -32.23 -13.64
N ALA A 170 -7.58 -32.52 -14.01
CA ALA A 170 -8.53 -31.54 -14.46
C ALA A 170 -9.10 -30.68 -13.30
N GLU A 171 -9.37 -29.40 -13.58
CA GLU A 171 -9.89 -28.46 -12.59
C GLU A 171 -11.33 -28.77 -12.15
N LEU A 172 -11.58 -28.73 -10.83
CA LEU A 172 -12.89 -28.96 -10.24
C LEU A 172 -13.64 -27.65 -10.00
N LYS A 173 -14.86 -27.56 -10.52
CA LYS A 173 -15.80 -26.47 -10.19
C LYS A 173 -16.47 -26.75 -8.84
N SER A 174 -16.34 -25.82 -7.90
CA SER A 174 -16.99 -25.89 -6.59
C SER A 174 -18.31 -25.12 -6.58
N ASN A 175 -19.43 -25.83 -6.40
CA ASN A 175 -20.75 -25.22 -6.21
C ASN A 175 -21.16 -25.33 -4.74
N SER A 176 -21.48 -24.20 -4.10
CA SER A 176 -21.98 -24.17 -2.72
C SER A 176 -23.47 -23.91 -2.71
N LYS A 177 -24.23 -24.74 -1.99
CA LYS A 177 -25.68 -24.63 -1.82
C LYS A 177 -26.01 -24.75 -0.34
N VAL A 178 -26.98 -23.98 0.12
CA VAL A 178 -27.42 -23.97 1.53
C VAL A 178 -28.75 -24.70 1.60
N TYR A 179 -28.89 -25.63 2.55
CA TYR A 179 -30.09 -26.44 2.71
C TYR A 179 -30.66 -26.27 4.11
N HIS A 180 -31.98 -26.46 4.25
CA HIS A 180 -32.61 -26.56 5.55
C HIS A 180 -32.18 -27.89 6.20
N PRO A 181 -31.76 -27.90 7.49
CA PRO A 181 -31.25 -29.10 8.14
C PRO A 181 -32.30 -30.22 8.24
N ASP A 182 -33.57 -29.87 8.54
CA ASP A 182 -34.62 -30.87 8.76
C ASP A 182 -35.35 -31.31 7.48
N THR A 183 -35.73 -30.37 6.61
CA THR A 183 -36.49 -30.68 5.38
C THR A 183 -35.60 -31.06 4.20
N GLY A 184 -34.32 -30.68 4.23
CA GLY A 184 -33.40 -30.87 3.09
C GLY A 184 -33.67 -29.95 1.90
N ASP A 185 -34.60 -29.00 2.04
CA ASP A 185 -34.94 -28.06 0.97
C ASP A 185 -33.81 -27.07 0.71
N LEU A 186 -33.64 -26.68 -0.55
CA LEU A 186 -32.68 -25.66 -0.95
C LEU A 186 -33.15 -24.28 -0.47
N LEU A 187 -32.33 -23.60 0.32
CA LEU A 187 -32.62 -22.26 0.83
C LEU A 187 -32.12 -21.20 -0.15
N MET A 188 -33.02 -20.31 -0.55
CA MET A 188 -32.72 -19.14 -1.37
C MET A 188 -32.32 -17.96 -0.47
N PRO A 189 -31.64 -16.93 -1.01
CA PRO A 189 -31.27 -15.75 -0.23
C PRO A 189 -32.45 -15.01 0.42
N GLN A 190 -33.67 -15.23 -0.07
CA GLN A 190 -34.93 -14.66 0.46
C GLN A 190 -35.44 -15.41 1.70
N ASP A 191 -35.09 -16.70 1.83
CA ASP A 191 -35.44 -17.53 2.98
C ASP A 191 -34.51 -17.28 4.18
N LEU A 192 -33.43 -16.52 3.96
CA LEU A 192 -32.35 -16.29 4.92
C LEU A 192 -32.38 -14.86 5.47
N LYS A 193 -32.57 -14.74 6.79
CA LYS A 193 -32.40 -13.48 7.52
C LYS A 193 -31.07 -13.44 8.26
N LYS A 194 -30.51 -12.24 8.44
CA LYS A 194 -29.32 -12.03 9.27
C LYS A 194 -29.74 -11.71 10.69
N ALA A 195 -29.04 -12.26 11.69
CA ALA A 195 -29.33 -11.97 13.08
C ALA A 195 -28.06 -11.66 13.87
N GLN A 196 -28.17 -10.72 14.81
CA GLN A 196 -27.15 -10.44 15.83
C GLN A 196 -27.81 -10.42 17.20
N THR A 197 -27.15 -11.04 18.18
CA THR A 197 -27.68 -11.16 19.55
C THR A 197 -26.93 -10.22 20.48
N TYR A 198 -27.66 -9.33 21.14
CA TYR A 198 -27.13 -8.39 22.14
C TYR A 198 -27.97 -8.49 23.43
N GLY A 199 -27.33 -8.77 24.57
CA GLY A 199 -28.01 -8.82 25.87
C GLY A 199 -29.22 -9.76 25.90
N ASN A 200 -29.09 -10.95 25.32
CA ASN A 200 -30.18 -11.94 25.15
C ASN A 200 -31.33 -11.51 24.24
N ARG A 201 -31.26 -10.36 23.57
CA ARG A 201 -32.21 -9.95 22.54
C ARG A 201 -31.64 -10.26 21.15
N LYS A 202 -32.38 -11.06 20.38
CA LYS A 202 -32.05 -11.36 18.98
C LYS A 202 -32.64 -10.29 18.07
N ILE A 203 -31.77 -9.56 17.37
CA ILE A 203 -32.15 -8.54 16.39
C ILE A 203 -31.97 -9.17 15.02
N CYS A 204 -33.08 -9.28 14.26
CA CYS A 204 -33.07 -9.84 12.92
C CYS A 204 -33.19 -8.71 11.90
N PHE A 205 -32.45 -8.84 10.80
CA PHE A 205 -32.44 -7.91 9.68
C PHE A 205 -32.59 -8.69 8.37
N GLU A 206 -33.32 -8.10 7.44
CA GLU A 206 -33.31 -8.53 6.05
C GLU A 206 -31.98 -8.20 5.39
N ASN A 207 -31.65 -8.91 4.30
CA ASN A 207 -30.42 -8.63 3.54
C ASN A 207 -30.40 -7.20 2.98
N ASP A 208 -31.56 -6.67 2.61
CA ASP A 208 -31.72 -5.32 2.08
C ASP A 208 -31.55 -4.26 3.16
N GLU A 209 -32.09 -4.48 4.37
CA GLU A 209 -31.90 -3.58 5.52
C GLU A 209 -30.41 -3.47 5.88
N VAL A 210 -29.67 -4.58 5.86
CA VAL A 210 -28.21 -4.58 6.10
C VAL A 210 -27.45 -3.81 5.01
N ALA A 211 -27.95 -3.80 3.77
CA ALA A 211 -27.37 -3.02 2.69
C ALA A 211 -27.72 -1.52 2.83
N GLU A 212 -28.94 -1.20 3.24
CA GLU A 212 -29.44 0.15 3.46
C GLU A 212 -28.75 0.83 4.64
N LEU A 213 -28.48 0.12 5.73
CA LEU A 213 -27.69 0.60 6.87
C LEU A 213 -26.27 1.08 6.48
N LYS A 214 -25.75 0.63 5.34
CA LYS A 214 -24.43 1.03 4.81
C LYS A 214 -24.52 2.10 3.72
N ARG A 215 -25.72 2.50 3.31
CA ARG A 215 -25.95 3.45 2.23
C ARG A 215 -25.98 4.87 2.81
N PHE A 216 -25.08 5.70 2.33
CA PHE A 216 -25.00 7.12 2.67
C PHE A 216 -25.33 7.93 1.41
N ASP A 217 -24.34 8.61 0.83
CA ASP A 217 -24.52 9.37 -0.42
C ASP A 217 -24.21 8.52 -1.67
N PRO A 218 -24.48 9.04 -2.88
CA PRO A 218 -24.09 8.37 -4.12
C PRO A 218 -22.57 8.13 -4.22
N THR A 219 -22.20 7.21 -5.09
CA THR A 219 -20.79 6.87 -5.34
C THR A 219 -20.07 8.03 -5.99
N GLY A 220 -18.96 8.48 -5.40
CA GLY A 220 -18.23 9.64 -5.89
C GLY A 220 -17.18 10.17 -4.93
N LEU A 221 -16.47 11.19 -5.40
CA LEU A 221 -15.65 12.07 -4.59
C LEU A 221 -16.36 13.42 -4.48
N TYR A 222 -16.52 13.90 -3.24
CA TYR A 222 -17.14 15.19 -2.96
C TYR A 222 -16.11 16.08 -2.28
N LEU A 223 -15.81 17.23 -2.86
CA LEU A 223 -14.88 18.20 -2.27
C LEU A 223 -15.49 18.79 -0.98
N MET A 224 -14.73 18.74 0.10
CA MET A 224 -15.11 19.37 1.38
C MET A 224 -14.37 20.69 1.60
N GLY A 225 -13.15 20.81 1.06
CA GLY A 225 -12.33 22.01 1.19
C GLY A 225 -10.85 21.71 0.94
N PHE A 226 -9.98 22.67 1.25
CA PHE A 226 -8.53 22.56 1.06
C PHE A 226 -7.80 22.73 2.39
N LYS A 227 -6.76 21.92 2.61
CA LYS A 227 -5.85 22.07 3.77
C LYS A 227 -4.40 22.16 3.31
N PRO A 228 -3.53 22.93 4.00
CA PRO A 228 -2.11 22.95 3.71
C PRO A 228 -1.48 21.56 3.80
N ARG A 229 -0.47 21.28 2.96
CA ARG A 229 0.25 20.00 2.96
C ARG A 229 0.86 19.63 4.31
N SER A 230 1.28 20.63 5.10
CA SER A 230 1.82 20.46 6.46
C SER A 230 0.85 19.81 7.45
N CYS A 231 -0.47 19.91 7.22
CA CYS A 231 -1.46 19.26 8.07
C CYS A 231 -1.49 17.73 7.91
N LEU A 232 -0.95 17.21 6.80
CA LEU A 232 -0.93 15.78 6.51
C LEU A 232 0.28 15.12 7.18
N LYS A 233 0.02 14.34 8.22
CA LYS A 233 1.04 13.65 9.01
C LYS A 233 1.31 12.25 8.47
N LYS A 234 2.58 11.91 8.25
CA LYS A 234 3.02 10.59 7.72
C LYS A 234 2.55 9.41 8.57
N TYR A 235 2.44 9.59 9.89
CA TYR A 235 2.04 8.54 10.84
C TYR A 235 0.51 8.32 10.91
N HIS A 236 -0.30 9.11 10.21
CA HIS A 236 -1.75 8.86 10.08
C HIS A 236 -2.09 7.87 8.96
N HIS A 237 -1.17 6.99 8.58
CA HIS A 237 -1.40 6.01 7.52
C HIS A 237 -2.35 4.91 8.01
N VAL A 238 -3.47 4.72 7.30
CA VAL A 238 -4.46 3.66 7.61
C VAL A 238 -4.39 2.50 6.64
N LYS A 239 -4.30 2.80 5.34
CA LYS A 239 -4.30 1.80 4.26
C LYS A 239 -3.61 2.33 3.02
N PRO A 240 -3.23 1.46 2.05
CA PRO A 240 -2.55 1.87 0.83
C PRO A 240 -3.30 2.98 0.08
N ALA A 241 -2.53 3.97 -0.40
CA ALA A 241 -3.07 5.07 -1.18
C ALA A 241 -3.59 4.57 -2.54
N GLN A 242 -4.60 5.26 -3.06
CA GLN A 242 -5.05 5.08 -4.45
C GLN A 242 -4.54 6.26 -5.30
N PHE A 243 -4.64 6.17 -6.61
CA PHE A 243 -4.22 7.22 -7.51
C PHE A 243 -5.39 7.69 -8.38
N LEU A 244 -5.57 8.99 -8.54
CA LEU A 244 -6.59 9.58 -9.40
C LEU A 244 -5.96 10.12 -10.67
N TYR A 245 -6.61 9.81 -11.79
CA TYR A 245 -6.31 10.35 -13.10
C TYR A 245 -7.63 10.71 -13.80
N PRO A 246 -7.69 11.76 -14.64
CA PRO A 246 -8.92 12.12 -15.34
C PRO A 246 -9.41 11.00 -16.25
N ASP A 247 -10.73 10.94 -16.47
CA ASP A 247 -11.35 9.98 -17.39
C ASP A 247 -12.34 10.72 -18.31
N GLU A 248 -11.89 11.03 -19.52
CA GLU A 248 -12.65 11.81 -20.51
C GLU A 248 -13.84 11.02 -21.10
N ASN A 249 -13.84 9.70 -20.97
CA ASN A 249 -14.86 8.81 -21.55
C ASN A 249 -16.29 9.08 -21.05
N LYS A 250 -16.44 9.58 -19.82
CA LYS A 250 -17.77 9.80 -19.20
C LYS A 250 -18.23 11.25 -19.29
N ILE A 251 -17.31 12.19 -19.11
CA ILE A 251 -17.60 13.62 -19.04
C ILE A 251 -16.49 14.33 -19.82
N SER A 252 -16.85 14.95 -20.94
CA SER A 252 -15.92 15.77 -21.72
C SER A 252 -15.58 17.08 -20.98
N GLY A 253 -14.34 17.53 -21.10
CA GLY A 253 -13.73 18.63 -20.34
C GLY A 253 -13.11 18.20 -19.00
N SER A 254 -13.09 16.89 -18.67
CA SER A 254 -12.57 16.41 -17.38
C SER A 254 -11.06 16.61 -17.27
N THR A 255 -10.31 16.29 -18.32
CA THR A 255 -8.84 16.43 -18.35
C THR A 255 -8.41 17.89 -18.20
N THR A 256 -9.10 18.82 -18.86
CA THR A 256 -8.80 20.26 -18.75
C THR A 256 -9.01 20.77 -17.32
N LEU A 257 -10.17 20.46 -16.72
CA LEU A 257 -10.48 20.88 -15.36
C LEU A 257 -9.55 20.22 -14.33
N PHE A 258 -9.27 18.93 -14.49
CA PHE A 258 -8.34 18.19 -13.64
C PHE A 258 -6.93 18.78 -13.70
N THR A 259 -6.45 19.12 -14.90
CA THR A 259 -5.11 19.71 -15.08
C THR A 259 -5.00 21.08 -14.43
N ALA A 260 -6.00 21.93 -14.60
CA ALA A 260 -6.07 23.23 -13.93
C ALA A 260 -6.12 23.07 -12.40
N PHE A 261 -6.91 22.10 -11.92
CA PHE A 261 -7.04 21.78 -10.50
C PHE A 261 -5.72 21.28 -9.90
N LEU A 262 -5.02 20.37 -10.59
CA LEU A 262 -3.71 19.87 -10.18
C LEU A 262 -2.66 20.97 -10.11
N LYS A 263 -2.53 21.77 -11.18
CA LYS A 263 -1.59 22.92 -11.22
C LYS A 263 -1.84 23.88 -10.07
N LYS A 264 -3.10 24.25 -9.79
CA LYS A 264 -3.41 25.17 -8.69
C LYS A 264 -3.20 24.59 -7.30
N CYS A 265 -3.36 23.28 -7.11
CA CYS A 265 -3.03 22.64 -5.84
C CYS A 265 -1.52 22.61 -5.59
N LEU A 266 -0.71 22.39 -6.64
CA LEU A 266 0.75 22.45 -6.59
C LEU A 266 1.24 23.89 -6.31
N ASP A 267 0.75 24.88 -7.06
CA ASP A 267 1.12 26.30 -6.91
C ASP A 267 0.92 26.82 -5.47
N ARG A 268 -0.12 26.34 -4.79
CA ARG A 268 -0.54 26.82 -3.47
C ARG A 268 -0.13 25.90 -2.31
N ASP A 269 0.56 24.80 -2.59
CA ASP A 269 0.90 23.73 -1.62
C ASP A 269 -0.28 23.28 -0.74
N VAL A 270 -1.44 23.08 -1.37
CA VAL A 270 -2.67 22.65 -0.71
C VAL A 270 -3.11 21.25 -1.14
N THR A 271 -3.72 20.54 -0.21
CA THR A 271 -4.31 19.22 -0.38
C THR A 271 -5.83 19.32 -0.25
N PRO A 272 -6.60 18.97 -1.30
CA PRO A 272 -8.04 18.87 -1.21
C PRO A 272 -8.46 17.75 -0.25
N ILE A 273 -9.38 18.07 0.67
CA ILE A 273 -10.03 17.08 1.52
C ILE A 273 -11.36 16.71 0.89
N CYS A 274 -11.57 15.43 0.64
CA CYS A 274 -12.77 14.92 -0.01
C CYS A 274 -13.47 13.86 0.85
N LYS A 275 -14.80 13.82 0.75
CA LYS A 275 -15.60 12.67 1.17
C LYS A 275 -15.63 11.67 0.03
N TYR A 276 -15.06 10.49 0.25
CA TYR A 276 -14.94 9.43 -0.75
C TYR A 276 -15.89 8.27 -0.45
N ILE A 277 -16.74 7.94 -1.41
CA ILE A 277 -17.65 6.79 -1.36
C ILE A 277 -17.35 5.90 -2.57
N PRO A 278 -16.69 4.73 -2.36
CA PRO A 278 -16.22 3.90 -3.46
C PRO A 278 -17.34 3.15 -4.19
N GLY A 279 -18.51 2.96 -3.57
CA GLY A 279 -19.65 2.24 -4.16
C GLY A 279 -20.93 2.41 -3.34
N ARG A 280 -22.08 1.98 -3.91
CA ARG A 280 -23.44 2.22 -3.38
C ARG A 280 -23.66 1.80 -1.92
N ASN A 281 -23.04 0.71 -1.47
CA ASN A 281 -23.25 0.13 -0.14
C ASN A 281 -21.97 0.23 0.73
N PHE A 282 -21.18 1.30 0.53
CA PHE A 282 -19.97 1.56 1.29
C PHE A 282 -20.11 2.84 2.11
N PRO A 283 -19.69 2.83 3.39
CA PRO A 283 -19.68 4.05 4.19
C PRO A 283 -18.66 5.06 3.64
N PRO A 284 -18.92 6.37 3.80
CA PRO A 284 -18.02 7.42 3.38
C PRO A 284 -16.72 7.40 4.18
N LYS A 285 -15.62 7.75 3.53
CA LYS A 285 -14.32 7.96 4.17
C LYS A 285 -13.76 9.32 3.80
N PHE A 286 -13.16 10.01 4.76
CA PHE A 286 -12.39 11.21 4.44
C PHE A 286 -11.05 10.83 3.82
N VAL A 287 -10.72 11.50 2.73
CA VAL A 287 -9.46 11.33 2.01
C VAL A 287 -8.82 12.68 1.77
N ALA A 288 -7.50 12.74 1.86
CA ALA A 288 -6.71 13.85 1.39
C ALA A 288 -6.16 13.51 0.00
N LEU A 289 -6.36 14.41 -0.95
CA LEU A 289 -5.80 14.30 -2.29
C LEU A 289 -4.45 15.00 -2.29
N LEU A 290 -3.37 14.24 -2.32
CA LEU A 290 -2.02 14.79 -2.39
C LEU A 290 -1.68 15.05 -3.86
N PRO A 291 -1.49 16.30 -4.29
CA PRO A 291 -1.12 16.59 -5.67
C PRO A 291 0.29 16.05 -5.96
N GLN A 292 0.44 15.45 -7.14
CA GLN A 292 1.68 14.90 -7.64
C GLN A 292 1.96 15.47 -9.03
N ALA A 293 3.11 16.13 -9.17
CA ALA A 293 3.63 16.56 -10.46
C ALA A 293 4.24 15.36 -11.20
N GLU A 294 4.30 15.47 -12.52
CA GLU A 294 5.02 14.50 -13.34
C GLU A 294 6.53 14.63 -13.12
N GLU A 295 7.20 13.49 -12.96
CA GLU A 295 8.65 13.39 -12.90
C GLU A 295 9.10 12.38 -13.95
N VAL A 296 9.95 12.85 -14.86
CA VAL A 296 10.60 12.06 -15.90
C VAL A 296 12.07 11.89 -15.54
N ASP A 297 12.64 10.73 -15.86
CA ASP A 297 14.07 10.50 -15.70
C ASP A 297 14.90 11.17 -16.81
N GLU A 298 16.23 10.98 -16.73
CA GLU A 298 17.20 11.48 -17.72
C GLU A 298 16.95 10.92 -19.14
N HIS A 299 16.24 9.80 -19.27
CA HIS A 299 15.90 9.09 -20.51
C HIS A 299 14.44 9.31 -20.93
N LYS A 300 13.75 10.31 -20.34
CA LYS A 300 12.34 10.64 -20.58
C LYS A 300 11.34 9.53 -20.26
N VAL A 301 11.73 8.54 -19.47
CA VAL A 301 10.80 7.55 -18.91
C VAL A 301 10.07 8.19 -17.73
N GLN A 302 8.75 8.11 -17.75
CA GLN A 302 7.93 8.60 -16.64
C GLN A 302 8.18 7.75 -15.38
N LEU A 303 8.81 8.35 -14.37
CA LEU A 303 9.00 7.74 -13.04
C LEU A 303 7.73 7.91 -12.20
N THR A 304 7.23 9.13 -12.18
CA THR A 304 6.14 9.54 -11.30
C THR A 304 5.00 10.11 -12.16
N PRO A 305 3.81 9.49 -12.17
CA PRO A 305 2.71 9.96 -13.02
C PRO A 305 2.05 11.23 -12.47
N PRO A 306 1.57 12.16 -13.32
CA PRO A 306 0.83 13.33 -12.88
C PRO A 306 -0.56 12.95 -12.37
N GLY A 307 -0.97 13.46 -11.21
CA GLY A 307 -2.30 13.19 -10.66
C GLY A 307 -2.42 13.46 -9.17
N PHE A 308 -3.33 12.75 -8.50
CA PHE A 308 -3.52 12.86 -7.05
C PHE A 308 -3.41 11.51 -6.36
N HIS A 309 -2.63 11.45 -5.28
CA HIS A 309 -2.71 10.31 -4.35
C HIS A 309 -3.88 10.50 -3.40
N VAL A 310 -4.76 9.51 -3.36
CA VAL A 310 -5.86 9.40 -2.41
C VAL A 310 -5.33 8.80 -1.12
N ILE A 311 -5.04 9.66 -0.14
CA ILE A 311 -4.56 9.26 1.18
C ILE A 311 -5.75 9.18 2.12
N PHE A 312 -5.97 8.00 2.69
CA PHE A 312 -7.10 7.77 3.59
C PHE A 312 -6.79 8.33 4.98
N LEU A 313 -7.69 9.17 5.47
CA LEU A 313 -7.57 9.78 6.79
C LEU A 313 -8.21 8.86 7.85
N PRO A 314 -7.58 8.71 9.02
CA PRO A 314 -8.16 7.96 10.13
C PRO A 314 -9.37 8.69 10.72
N PHE A 315 -10.38 7.92 11.12
CA PHE A 315 -11.42 8.38 12.02
C PHE A 315 -10.96 8.35 13.47
N ALA A 316 -11.75 8.92 14.38
CA ALA A 316 -11.45 8.90 15.82
C ALA A 316 -11.22 7.48 16.35
N ASP A 317 -11.98 6.50 15.84
CA ASP A 317 -11.89 5.08 16.24
C ASP A 317 -10.58 4.40 15.81
N ASP A 318 -9.88 4.93 14.80
CA ASP A 318 -8.61 4.37 14.32
C ASP A 318 -7.43 4.77 15.24
N PHE A 319 -7.59 5.84 16.03
CA PHE A 319 -6.54 6.28 16.95
C PHE A 319 -6.46 5.37 18.18
N ARG A 320 -5.28 4.80 18.40
CA ARG A 320 -4.98 3.99 19.58
C ARG A 320 -4.29 4.84 20.63
N LYS A 321 -4.88 4.92 21.82
CA LYS A 321 -4.24 5.55 22.98
C LYS A 321 -3.07 4.67 23.43
N VAL A 322 -1.88 5.24 23.45
CA VAL A 322 -0.67 4.61 23.97
C VAL A 322 -0.35 5.27 25.30
N ASN A 323 -0.20 4.46 26.35
CA ASN A 323 0.23 4.96 27.65
C ASN A 323 1.76 4.99 27.63
N TYR A 324 2.33 6.17 27.82
CA TYR A 324 3.77 6.36 27.96
C TYR A 324 4.08 6.57 29.44
N ASP A 325 5.16 5.97 29.92
CA ASP A 325 5.75 6.37 31.19
C ASP A 325 6.36 7.76 31.00
N GLU A 326 5.99 8.73 31.84
CA GLU A 326 6.38 10.14 31.69
C GLU A 326 7.90 10.37 31.77
N GLU A 327 8.62 9.42 32.37
CA GLU A 327 10.08 9.42 32.52
C GLU A 327 10.77 8.54 31.46
N CYS A 328 10.61 8.88 30.19
CA CYS A 328 11.51 8.35 29.16
C CYS A 328 12.84 9.11 29.24
N PRO A 329 13.97 8.48 29.62
CA PRO A 329 15.26 9.16 29.64
C PRO A 329 15.62 9.62 28.22
N ARG A 330 15.95 10.90 28.07
CA ARG A 330 16.45 11.45 26.80
C ARG A 330 17.93 11.10 26.64
N ALA A 331 18.32 10.72 25.42
CA ALA A 331 19.71 10.44 25.09
C ALA A 331 20.57 11.71 25.21
N THR A 332 21.84 11.54 25.58
CA THR A 332 22.82 12.64 25.61
C THR A 332 23.27 13.02 24.19
N GLU A 333 23.80 14.23 24.02
CA GLU A 333 24.27 14.71 22.70
C GLU A 333 25.38 13.81 22.13
N GLU A 334 26.25 13.25 22.97
CA GLU A 334 27.30 12.31 22.57
C GLU A 334 26.73 11.02 21.99
N GLN A 335 25.71 10.44 22.65
CA GLN A 335 25.00 9.26 22.15
C GLN A 335 24.31 9.55 20.82
N ILE A 336 23.68 10.72 20.68
CA ILE A 336 23.01 11.14 19.43
C ILE A 336 24.04 11.31 18.30
N ASN A 337 25.20 11.93 18.57
CA ASN A 337 26.23 12.15 17.56
C ASN A 337 26.85 10.83 17.09
N LYS A 338 27.08 9.87 17.99
CA LYS A 338 27.54 8.53 17.60
C LYS A 338 26.48 7.75 16.84
N ALA A 339 25.20 7.86 17.22
CA ALA A 339 24.11 7.28 16.43
C ALA A 339 24.03 7.87 15.01
N LYS A 340 24.23 9.19 14.85
CA LYS A 340 24.30 9.83 13.52
C LYS A 340 25.45 9.27 12.68
N GLU A 341 26.61 9.00 13.29
CA GLU A 341 27.76 8.40 12.59
C GLU A 341 27.42 6.97 12.10
N VAL A 342 26.75 6.17 12.94
CA VAL A 342 26.26 4.83 12.54
C VAL A 342 25.29 4.94 11.37
N VAL A 343 24.29 5.82 11.45
CA VAL A 343 23.31 6.02 10.37
C VAL A 343 24.03 6.41 9.08
N LYS A 344 24.97 7.36 9.13
CA LYS A 344 25.71 7.81 7.95
C LYS A 344 26.50 6.68 7.27
N LYS A 345 27.10 5.76 8.03
CA LYS A 345 27.83 4.59 7.48
C LYS A 345 26.90 3.52 6.89
N LEU A 346 25.65 3.47 7.33
CA LEU A 346 24.65 2.49 6.88
C LEU A 346 23.65 3.04 5.87
N THR A 347 23.70 4.34 5.55
CA THR A 347 22.87 4.94 4.52
C THR A 347 23.13 4.30 3.17
N PHE A 348 22.06 3.87 2.50
CA PHE A 348 22.07 3.40 1.12
C PHE A 348 20.88 4.00 0.36
N LYS A 349 20.94 4.00 -0.97
CA LYS A 349 19.83 4.45 -1.82
C LYS A 349 18.74 3.38 -1.82
N PHE A 350 17.63 3.66 -1.15
CA PHE A 350 16.48 2.77 -1.12
C PHE A 350 15.70 2.86 -2.44
N SER A 351 15.37 1.70 -3.01
CA SER A 351 14.38 1.53 -4.07
C SER A 351 13.48 0.37 -3.67
N SER A 352 12.16 0.53 -3.86
CA SER A 352 11.19 -0.52 -3.56
C SER A 352 11.34 -1.74 -4.47
N GLU A 353 11.94 -1.58 -5.65
CA GLU A 353 12.12 -2.67 -6.62
C GLU A 353 13.29 -3.60 -6.27
N ASN A 354 14.17 -3.18 -5.38
CA ASN A 354 15.35 -3.97 -4.99
C ASN A 354 15.01 -5.14 -4.06
N PHE A 355 13.77 -5.21 -3.57
CA PHE A 355 13.34 -6.20 -2.58
C PHE A 355 12.17 -7.00 -3.12
N GLU A 356 12.44 -8.24 -3.50
CA GLU A 356 11.40 -9.19 -3.89
C GLU A 356 10.80 -9.89 -2.66
N ASN A 357 9.58 -10.41 -2.79
CA ASN A 357 8.93 -11.16 -1.72
C ASN A 357 9.46 -12.61 -1.67
N PRO A 358 10.23 -13.01 -0.64
CA PRO A 358 10.86 -14.34 -0.60
C PRO A 358 9.85 -15.48 -0.60
N VAL A 359 8.68 -15.28 0.02
CA VAL A 359 7.62 -16.30 0.12
C VAL A 359 7.01 -16.58 -1.25
N VAL A 360 6.79 -15.53 -2.05
CA VAL A 360 6.21 -15.66 -3.39
C VAL A 360 7.24 -16.23 -4.36
N GLN A 361 8.49 -15.78 -4.28
CA GLN A 361 9.55 -16.30 -5.15
C GLN A 361 9.83 -17.77 -4.89
N ASN A 362 9.97 -18.18 -3.62
CA ASN A 362 10.14 -19.59 -3.26
C ASN A 362 8.94 -20.43 -3.75
N HIS A 363 7.71 -19.91 -3.67
CA HIS A 363 6.55 -20.61 -4.19
C HIS A 363 6.63 -20.86 -5.71
N TRP A 364 7.00 -19.85 -6.51
CA TRP A 364 7.10 -20.00 -7.96
C TRP A 364 8.30 -20.85 -8.40
N ARG A 365 9.43 -20.77 -7.70
CA ARG A 365 10.59 -21.63 -7.96
C ARG A 365 10.28 -23.11 -7.73
N ASN A 366 9.54 -23.42 -6.67
CA ASN A 366 9.07 -24.79 -6.44
C ASN A 366 8.10 -25.26 -7.53
N ILE A 367 7.17 -24.41 -7.97
CA ILE A 367 6.25 -24.75 -9.07
C ILE A 367 7.03 -24.98 -10.38
N GLU A 368 7.99 -24.13 -10.69
CA GLU A 368 8.83 -24.24 -11.88
C GLU A 368 9.65 -25.54 -11.86
N ALA A 369 10.25 -25.89 -10.72
CA ALA A 369 10.98 -27.14 -10.55
C ALA A 369 10.07 -28.36 -10.77
N LEU A 370 8.87 -28.36 -10.17
CA LEU A 370 7.89 -29.42 -10.35
C LEU A 370 7.37 -29.52 -11.80
N ALA A 371 7.12 -28.38 -12.45
CA ALA A 371 6.61 -28.34 -13.82
C ALA A 371 7.66 -28.75 -14.87
N LEU A 372 8.94 -28.55 -14.56
CA LEU A 372 10.08 -28.94 -15.42
C LEU A 372 10.72 -30.27 -14.99
N GLU A 373 10.10 -30.99 -14.04
CA GLU A 373 10.59 -32.28 -13.52
C GLU A 373 12.06 -32.23 -13.03
N ARG A 374 12.43 -31.15 -12.32
CA ARG A 374 13.74 -31.00 -11.68
C ARG A 374 13.71 -31.56 -10.26
N ASP A 375 14.78 -32.24 -9.87
CA ASP A 375 14.91 -32.88 -8.55
C ASP A 375 14.96 -31.86 -7.40
N GLU A 376 15.60 -30.72 -7.61
CA GLU A 376 15.76 -29.66 -6.61
C GLU A 376 15.36 -28.29 -7.17
N PRO A 377 14.65 -27.47 -6.38
CA PRO A 377 14.39 -26.09 -6.73
C PRO A 377 15.68 -25.27 -6.64
N GLU A 378 15.75 -24.21 -7.46
CA GLU A 378 16.86 -23.25 -7.39
C GLU A 378 16.89 -22.55 -6.02
N GLU A 379 18.06 -22.44 -5.41
CA GLU A 379 18.24 -21.75 -4.13
C GLU A 379 17.88 -20.26 -4.25
N LEU A 380 17.00 -19.80 -3.37
CA LEU A 380 16.61 -18.40 -3.32
C LEU A 380 17.56 -17.61 -2.42
N GLN A 381 18.18 -16.56 -2.96
CA GLN A 381 18.83 -15.54 -2.15
C GLN A 381 17.81 -14.54 -1.60
N ASP A 382 17.65 -14.50 -0.27
CA ASP A 382 16.74 -13.55 0.39
C ASP A 382 17.40 -12.17 0.55
N HIS A 383 16.98 -11.22 -0.29
CA HIS A 383 17.44 -9.84 -0.24
C HIS A 383 16.83 -9.01 0.91
N THR A 384 15.84 -9.53 1.64
CA THR A 384 15.24 -8.84 2.80
C THR A 384 16.08 -8.99 4.07
N LEU A 385 16.97 -9.99 4.10
CA LEU A 385 17.88 -10.19 5.23
C LEU A 385 19.03 -9.16 5.19
N PRO A 386 19.32 -8.47 6.30
CA PRO A 386 20.45 -7.54 6.36
C PRO A 386 21.78 -8.27 6.10
N PRO A 387 22.68 -7.72 5.26
CA PRO A 387 23.98 -8.31 5.01
C PRO A 387 24.92 -8.04 6.21
N VAL A 388 24.80 -8.87 7.25
CA VAL A 388 25.48 -8.71 8.55
C VAL A 388 27.00 -8.52 8.40
N GLU A 389 27.65 -9.31 7.54
CA GLU A 389 29.09 -9.19 7.32
C GLU A 389 29.50 -7.83 6.75
N ASN A 390 28.73 -7.29 5.81
CA ASN A 390 29.00 -5.99 5.20
C ASN A 390 28.75 -4.86 6.20
N VAL A 391 27.73 -5.01 7.05
CA VAL A 391 27.44 -4.07 8.15
C VAL A 391 28.59 -4.04 9.14
N ILE A 392 29.09 -5.21 9.57
CA ILE A 392 30.22 -5.30 10.52
C ILE A 392 31.49 -4.71 9.89
N LYS A 393 31.79 -5.02 8.62
CA LYS A 393 32.96 -4.46 7.92
C LYS A 393 32.91 -2.93 7.82
N ARG A 394 31.73 -2.35 7.56
CA ARG A 394 31.56 -0.90 7.38
C ARG A 394 31.45 -0.14 8.70
N ALA A 395 30.68 -0.65 9.65
CA ALA A 395 30.24 0.08 10.84
C ALA A 395 30.63 -0.58 12.17
N GLY A 396 31.31 -1.73 12.17
CA GLY A 396 31.60 -2.52 13.38
C GLY A 396 32.22 -1.70 14.52
N LYS A 397 33.30 -0.95 14.24
CA LYS A 397 33.96 -0.11 15.25
C LYS A 397 33.03 0.94 15.87
N VAL A 398 32.24 1.62 15.05
CA VAL A 398 31.31 2.68 15.51
C VAL A 398 30.14 2.07 16.28
N LEU A 399 29.69 0.87 15.89
CA LEU A 399 28.66 0.14 16.61
C LEU A 399 29.15 -0.26 18.00
N ASP A 400 30.40 -0.68 18.14
CA ASP A 400 30.96 -1.06 19.44
C ASP A 400 31.20 0.16 20.35
N GLU A 401 31.67 1.28 19.79
CA GLU A 401 31.73 2.56 20.50
C GLU A 401 30.35 3.04 20.96
N PHE A 402 29.33 2.95 20.09
CA PHE A 402 27.96 3.31 20.44
C PHE A 402 27.37 2.39 21.53
N LYS A 403 27.66 1.08 21.47
CA LYS A 403 27.27 0.14 22.53
C LYS A 403 27.90 0.54 23.87
N GLY A 404 29.18 0.90 23.89
CA GLY A 404 29.88 1.31 25.11
C GLY A 404 29.32 2.58 25.76
N LEU A 405 28.69 3.47 24.98
CA LEU A 405 28.09 4.71 25.48
C LEU A 405 26.64 4.55 25.96
N VAL A 406 25.93 3.52 25.50
CA VAL A 406 24.49 3.34 25.78
C VAL A 406 24.25 2.21 26.76
N TYR A 407 24.96 1.09 26.61
CA TYR A 407 24.74 -0.09 27.42
C TYR A 407 25.74 -0.16 28.57
N PRO A 408 25.25 -0.27 29.82
CA PRO A 408 26.09 -0.64 30.95
C PRO A 408 26.85 -1.97 30.66
N PRO A 409 28.04 -2.16 31.24
CA PRO A 409 28.86 -3.36 31.00
C PRO A 409 28.21 -4.67 31.47
N ASP A 410 27.23 -4.60 32.37
CA ASP A 410 26.41 -5.71 32.88
C ASP A 410 25.10 -5.92 32.09
N TYR A 411 24.86 -5.12 31.05
CA TYR A 411 23.64 -5.22 30.26
C TYR A 411 23.66 -6.43 29.34
N VAL A 412 22.71 -7.35 29.55
CA VAL A 412 22.45 -8.47 28.66
C VAL A 412 21.24 -8.15 27.77
N PRO A 413 21.43 -7.98 26.45
CA PRO A 413 20.33 -7.73 25.52
C PRO A 413 19.29 -8.86 25.60
N GLY A 414 18.01 -8.50 25.76
CA GLY A 414 16.89 -9.46 25.76
C GLY A 414 16.47 -9.99 27.13
N GLN A 415 17.16 -9.64 28.23
CA GLN A 415 16.58 -9.85 29.55
C GLN A 415 15.43 -8.86 29.77
N LYS A 416 14.22 -9.39 30.04
CA LYS A 416 13.12 -8.57 30.58
C LYS A 416 13.64 -7.86 31.81
N ARG A 417 13.52 -6.52 31.84
CA ARG A 417 13.74 -5.70 33.04
C ARG A 417 13.09 -6.43 34.21
N LYS A 418 13.90 -6.98 35.13
CA LYS A 418 13.34 -7.40 36.42
C LYS A 418 12.71 -6.15 37.01
N PRO A 419 11.42 -6.18 37.42
CA PRO A 419 10.89 -5.08 38.20
C PRO A 419 11.89 -4.83 39.33
N PRO A 420 12.17 -3.56 39.68
CA PRO A 420 13.05 -3.27 40.79
C PRO A 420 12.61 -4.14 41.97
N PRO A 421 13.54 -4.82 42.66
CA PRO A 421 13.18 -5.67 43.79
C PRO A 421 12.28 -4.83 44.67
N SER A 422 11.06 -5.30 44.89
CA SER A 422 10.01 -4.57 45.60
C SER A 422 10.67 -3.85 46.77
N ALA A 423 10.74 -2.53 46.65
CA ALA A 423 11.41 -1.72 47.64
C ALA A 423 10.84 -2.15 49.00
N SER A 424 11.76 -2.39 49.93
CA SER A 424 11.52 -2.92 51.26
C SER A 424 10.25 -2.31 51.89
N ALA A 425 9.64 -3.01 52.85
CA ALA A 425 8.44 -2.57 53.56
C ALA A 425 8.49 -1.11 54.07
N ALA A 426 9.68 -0.52 54.21
CA ALA A 426 9.91 0.90 54.50
C ALA A 426 9.53 1.86 53.35
N ALA A 427 9.80 1.53 52.08
CA ALA A 427 9.48 2.38 50.93
C ALA A 427 7.99 2.34 50.56
N LYS A 428 7.30 1.21 50.81
CA LYS A 428 5.82 1.14 50.74
C LYS A 428 5.15 1.99 51.83
N LYS A 429 5.80 2.16 52.99
CA LYS A 429 5.34 3.05 54.05
C LYS A 429 5.51 4.53 53.65
N ALA A 430 6.68 4.90 53.14
CA ALA A 430 6.96 6.27 52.69
C ALA A 430 6.06 6.73 51.53
N LYS A 431 5.81 5.85 50.53
CA LYS A 431 4.94 6.19 49.39
C LYS A 431 3.44 6.20 49.75
N ALA A 432 3.05 5.46 50.79
CA ALA A 432 1.70 5.52 51.35
C ALA A 432 1.48 6.77 52.23
N GLU A 433 2.51 7.23 52.95
CA GLU A 433 2.50 8.51 53.68
C GLU A 433 2.45 9.71 52.74
N GLU A 434 3.19 9.67 51.62
CA GLU A 434 3.20 10.74 50.60
C GLU A 434 1.85 10.85 49.87
N ALA A 435 1.20 9.71 49.56
CA ALA A 435 -0.15 9.69 49.00
C ALA A 435 -1.25 10.12 50.01
N LEU A 436 -0.96 10.12 51.32
CA LEU A 436 -1.87 10.57 52.39
C LEU A 436 -1.75 12.08 52.66
N LEU A 437 -0.69 12.73 52.18
CA LEU A 437 -0.46 14.17 52.32
C LEU A 437 -1.25 14.99 51.28
N ASP A 438 -1.42 14.46 50.07
CA ASP A 438 -2.12 15.14 48.96
C ASP A 438 -3.62 14.80 48.81
N LEU A 439 -4.17 13.92 49.66
CA LEU A 439 -5.58 13.55 49.58
C LEU A 439 -6.45 14.52 50.40
N ASP A 440 -7.28 15.32 49.71
CA ASP A 440 -8.34 16.12 50.34
C ASP A 440 -9.49 15.20 50.79
N VAL A 441 -9.43 14.80 52.05
CA VAL A 441 -10.36 13.85 52.69
C VAL A 441 -11.81 14.34 52.61
N LYS A 442 -12.04 15.65 52.64
CA LYS A 442 -13.38 16.24 52.58
C LYS A 442 -14.02 16.08 51.20
N ALA A 443 -13.25 16.23 50.13
CA ALA A 443 -13.72 16.08 48.76
C ALA A 443 -14.05 14.61 48.40
N GLU A 444 -13.25 13.67 48.91
CA GLU A 444 -13.48 12.23 48.69
C GLU A 444 -14.62 11.66 49.56
N ALA A 445 -14.85 12.23 50.74
CA ALA A 445 -16.05 11.98 51.56
C ALA A 445 -17.32 12.48 50.84
N ALA A 446 -17.34 13.74 50.39
CA ALA A 446 -18.44 14.33 49.62
C ALA A 446 -18.77 13.57 48.31
N ALA A 447 -17.77 12.94 47.70
CA ALA A 447 -17.94 12.16 46.49
C ALA A 447 -18.35 10.68 46.74
N GLY A 448 -18.48 10.24 47.99
CA GLY A 448 -18.87 8.86 48.35
C GLY A 448 -17.83 7.80 47.96
N ARG A 449 -16.55 8.18 47.79
CA ARG A 449 -15.49 7.29 47.27
C ARG A 449 -14.64 6.62 48.35
N LEU A 450 -14.90 6.93 49.63
CA LEU A 450 -14.23 6.32 50.79
C LEU A 450 -14.31 4.79 50.82
N GLY A 451 -15.34 4.19 50.21
CA GLY A 451 -15.49 2.74 50.06
C GLY A 451 -14.39 2.06 49.23
N LYS A 452 -13.66 2.81 48.39
CA LYS A 452 -12.54 2.28 47.58
C LYS A 452 -11.21 2.25 48.35
N LEU A 453 -11.11 2.94 49.47
CA LEU A 453 -9.90 2.99 50.28
C LEU A 453 -9.74 1.70 51.11
N THR A 454 -8.49 1.37 51.44
CA THR A 454 -8.20 0.22 52.31
C THR A 454 -8.40 0.59 53.78
N VAL A 455 -8.67 -0.40 54.64
CA VAL A 455 -8.89 -0.18 56.09
C VAL A 455 -7.68 0.48 56.77
N ALA A 456 -6.47 0.23 56.28
CA ALA A 456 -5.26 0.86 56.79
C ALA A 456 -5.26 2.39 56.53
N VAL A 457 -5.61 2.80 55.31
CA VAL A 457 -5.70 4.22 54.93
C VAL A 457 -6.81 4.94 55.69
N LEU A 458 -7.97 4.29 55.89
CA LEU A 458 -9.07 4.85 56.69
C LEU A 458 -8.67 5.08 58.16
N LYS A 459 -7.91 4.15 58.76
CA LYS A 459 -7.38 4.30 60.13
C LYS A 459 -6.34 5.41 60.25
N ASP A 460 -5.51 5.60 59.22
CA ASP A 460 -4.51 6.68 59.20
C ASP A 460 -5.17 8.06 59.01
N ILE A 461 -6.25 8.15 58.22
CA ILE A 461 -7.09 9.35 58.10
C ILE A 461 -7.73 9.72 59.45
N ILE A 462 -8.31 8.73 60.16
CA ILE A 462 -8.92 8.94 61.49
C ILE A 462 -7.89 9.44 62.51
N LYS A 463 -6.65 8.94 62.45
CA LYS A 463 -5.55 9.44 63.29
C LYS A 463 -5.11 10.85 62.93
N LYS A 464 -5.04 11.18 61.64
CA LYS A 464 -4.64 12.51 61.13
C LYS A 464 -5.66 13.58 61.51
N GLU A 465 -6.94 13.29 61.33
CA GLU A 465 -8.07 14.18 61.64
C GLU A 465 -8.51 14.13 63.12
N LYS A 466 -7.85 13.31 63.95
CA LYS A 466 -8.13 13.12 65.40
C LYS A 466 -9.59 12.76 65.71
N ILE A 467 -10.21 11.95 64.86
CA ILE A 467 -11.59 11.49 65.04
C ILE A 467 -11.62 10.41 66.13
N SER A 468 -12.40 10.62 67.19
CA SER A 468 -12.51 9.65 68.29
C SER A 468 -13.46 8.50 67.90
N THR A 469 -12.92 7.34 67.53
CA THR A 469 -13.73 6.13 67.27
C THR A 469 -13.07 4.84 67.74
N THR A 470 -13.89 3.93 68.26
CA THR A 470 -13.53 2.55 68.65
C THR A 470 -13.87 1.52 67.55
N ALA A 471 -14.36 2.00 66.40
CA ALA A 471 -14.77 1.18 65.27
C ALA A 471 -13.58 0.42 64.65
N THR A 472 -13.81 -0.84 64.29
CA THR A 472 -12.79 -1.70 63.65
C THR A 472 -13.19 -2.18 62.26
N ARG A 473 -14.47 -2.10 61.91
CA ARG A 473 -15.01 -2.51 60.61
C ARG A 473 -14.92 -1.36 59.61
N LYS A 474 -14.77 -1.71 58.32
CA LYS A 474 -14.55 -0.75 57.24
C LYS A 474 -15.70 0.26 57.08
N ASN A 475 -16.94 -0.19 57.17
CA ASN A 475 -18.12 0.67 57.00
C ASN A 475 -18.24 1.65 58.19
N ASP A 476 -18.10 1.15 59.41
CA ASP A 476 -18.13 1.97 60.63
C ASP A 476 -17.03 3.06 60.64
N LEU A 477 -15.86 2.80 60.04
CA LEU A 477 -14.79 3.80 59.87
C LEU A 477 -15.14 4.86 58.81
N ILE A 478 -15.91 4.49 57.78
CA ILE A 478 -16.38 5.42 56.74
C ILE A 478 -17.47 6.32 57.32
N ASP A 479 -18.41 5.74 58.06
CA ASP A 479 -19.50 6.47 58.72
C ASP A 479 -18.95 7.50 59.72
N ALA A 480 -17.94 7.11 60.50
CA ALA A 480 -17.24 8.03 61.40
C ALA A 480 -16.54 9.22 60.72
N ILE A 481 -16.00 9.00 59.51
CA ILE A 481 -15.38 10.06 58.72
C ILE A 481 -16.45 10.97 58.12
N ASN A 482 -17.55 10.40 57.61
CA ASN A 482 -18.68 11.15 57.08
C ASN A 482 -19.36 12.01 58.16
N ASP A 483 -19.59 11.45 59.36
CA ASP A 483 -20.15 12.16 60.51
C ASP A 483 -19.27 13.35 60.94
N HIS A 484 -17.94 13.19 60.90
CA HIS A 484 -17.00 14.26 61.25
C HIS A 484 -17.01 15.41 60.24
N PHE A 485 -17.21 15.12 58.95
CA PHE A 485 -17.26 16.13 57.89
C PHE A 485 -18.68 16.60 57.54
N GLY A 486 -19.72 16.01 58.15
CA GLY A 486 -21.12 16.36 57.95
C GLY A 486 -21.65 16.01 56.54
N VAL A 487 -21.19 14.88 55.98
CA VAL A 487 -21.50 14.43 54.60
C VAL A 487 -22.41 13.22 54.61
#